data_AF-A0A946NW77-F1
#
_entry.id   AF-A0A946NW77-F1
#
_cell.length_a   1.000
_cell.length_b   1.000
_cell.length_c   1.000
_cell.angle_alpha   90.00
_cell.angle_beta   90.00
_cell.angle_gamma   90.00
#
_symmetry.space_group_name_H-M   'P 1'
#
loop_
_entity.id
_entity.type
_entity.pdbx_description
1 polymer ?
#
loop_
_entity_poly.entity_id
_entity_poly.type
_entity_poly.pdbx_seq_one_letter_code
_entity_poly.pdbx_strand_id
1 'polypeptide(L)'
;DESFNYDPNNLVTNYFINEGDSSTSSFINIQLDNSFGEMIMNETGGSNMIDNVAFLEFFKGLYLEATASNTILYLNPIADKSRFSIYYHEIEGDTALSFDFELGGDATRINMFNKKDINDITPDVNEIFIQSMAGYKAEFDFTNLEEIQTKCLGKSINRVTIDFEAFENNDYPLHEKLYLLRENNEGKIVFLTDFTIEGEGHFGGEFDNNTYSFNITRYFVQLLTNDQYTNKLYLVPVLGSANANRTILNKSKISINIIYTEI
;
A
#
# COMPACT_ATOMS: atom_id res chain seq x y z
N ASP A 1 8.91 -6.13 -13.93
CA ASP A 1 9.37 -4.76 -14.22
C ASP A 1 8.65 -4.24 -15.45
N GLU A 2 7.47 -3.68 -15.23
CA GLU A 2 6.85 -2.82 -16.24
C GLU A 2 7.51 -1.45 -16.08
N SER A 3 8.38 -1.08 -17.02
CA SER A 3 8.92 0.26 -17.10
C SER A 3 7.83 1.19 -17.63
N PHE A 4 7.35 2.14 -16.82
CA PHE A 4 6.56 3.24 -17.36
C PHE A 4 7.45 4.01 -18.34
N ASN A 5 6.95 4.24 -19.55
CA ASN A 5 7.61 5.11 -20.51
C ASN A 5 7.21 6.55 -20.21
N TYR A 6 8.19 7.41 -19.92
CA TYR A 6 7.98 8.83 -19.66
C TYR A 6 9.03 9.66 -20.39
N ASP A 7 8.71 10.91 -20.69
CA ASP A 7 9.72 11.86 -21.17
C ASP A 7 10.68 12.19 -20.01
N PRO A 8 11.99 11.89 -20.12
CA PRO A 8 12.95 12.16 -19.05
C PRO A 8 13.28 13.64 -18.88
N ASN A 9 12.77 14.52 -19.76
CA ASN A 9 12.98 15.96 -19.64
C ASN A 9 12.39 16.48 -18.33
N ASN A 10 13.26 16.98 -17.45
CA ASN A 10 12.81 17.62 -16.22
C ASN A 10 12.15 18.97 -16.54
N LEU A 11 10.85 19.05 -16.33
CA LEU A 11 10.05 20.26 -16.54
C LEU A 11 10.16 21.26 -15.39
N VAL A 12 10.71 20.87 -14.23
CA VAL A 12 10.75 21.74 -13.05
C VAL A 12 11.81 22.81 -13.23
N THR A 13 11.38 24.07 -13.22
CA THR A 13 12.26 25.26 -13.28
C THR A 13 12.53 25.83 -11.90
N ASN A 14 11.59 25.68 -10.97
CA ASN A 14 11.73 26.12 -9.58
C ASN A 14 10.78 25.36 -8.66
N TYR A 15 11.04 25.36 -7.35
CA TYR A 15 10.09 24.89 -6.36
C TYR A 15 10.23 25.66 -5.04
N PHE A 16 9.12 25.76 -4.32
CA PHE A 16 9.06 26.41 -3.00
C PHE A 16 8.27 25.52 -2.04
N ILE A 17 8.84 25.28 -0.86
CA ILE A 17 8.13 24.66 0.24
C ILE A 17 7.57 25.78 1.11
N ASN A 18 6.25 25.80 1.26
CA ASN A 18 5.57 26.71 2.15
C ASN A 18 5.23 25.94 3.41
N GLU A 19 5.93 26.25 4.50
CA GLU A 19 5.64 25.67 5.80
C GLU A 19 4.34 26.27 6.35
N GLY A 20 3.39 25.38 6.66
CA GLY A 20 2.18 25.73 7.37
C GLY A 20 2.43 25.94 8.86
N ASP A 21 1.42 26.45 9.54
CA ASP A 21 1.39 26.63 10.99
C ASP A 21 0.26 25.83 11.63
N SER A 22 -0.08 26.11 12.89
CA SER A 22 -1.20 25.45 13.60
C SER A 22 -2.57 25.60 12.93
N SER A 23 -2.71 26.51 11.96
CA SER A 23 -3.97 26.84 11.27
C SER A 23 -3.92 26.61 9.76
N THR A 24 -2.76 26.29 9.20
CA THR A 24 -2.55 26.18 7.74
C THR A 24 -1.75 24.94 7.39
N SER A 25 -2.12 24.25 6.32
CA SER A 25 -1.34 23.11 5.82
C SER A 25 -0.10 23.56 5.08
N SER A 26 1.02 22.85 5.29
CA SER A 26 2.21 22.93 4.45
C SER A 26 1.91 22.45 3.03
N PHE A 27 2.51 23.09 2.03
CA PHE A 27 2.34 22.71 0.62
C PHE A 27 3.58 23.04 -0.19
N ILE A 28 3.79 22.30 -1.28
CA ILE A 28 4.87 22.53 -2.23
C ILE A 28 4.30 23.18 -3.49
N ASN A 29 4.92 24.28 -3.91
CA ASN A 29 4.69 24.88 -5.22
C ASN A 29 5.81 24.44 -6.15
N ILE A 30 5.46 23.80 -7.27
CA ILE A 30 6.42 23.39 -8.29
C ILE A 30 6.14 24.23 -9.54
N GLN A 31 7.10 25.05 -9.94
CA GLN A 31 7.03 25.81 -11.17
C GLN A 31 7.57 24.95 -12.31
N LEU A 32 6.77 24.79 -13.36
CA LEU A 32 7.15 24.09 -14.58
C LEU A 32 7.63 25.07 -15.65
N ASP A 33 8.36 24.57 -16.65
CA ASP A 33 8.75 25.33 -17.83
C ASP A 33 7.51 25.84 -18.58
N ASN A 34 7.50 27.12 -18.95
CA ASN A 34 6.37 27.75 -19.62
C ASN A 34 6.04 27.08 -20.95
N SER A 35 7.02 26.49 -21.65
CA SER A 35 6.80 25.75 -22.89
C SER A 35 5.85 24.57 -22.72
N PHE A 36 5.82 23.95 -21.54
CA PHE A 36 4.86 22.88 -21.22
C PHE A 36 3.43 23.42 -21.11
N GLY A 37 3.25 24.59 -20.45
CA GLY A 37 1.97 25.28 -20.41
C GLY A 37 1.50 25.70 -21.80
N GLU A 38 2.40 26.25 -22.62
CA GLU A 38 2.12 26.61 -24.02
C GLU A 38 1.71 25.40 -24.86
N MET A 39 2.38 24.24 -24.69
CA MET A 39 2.02 23.00 -25.37
C MET A 39 0.56 22.61 -25.08
N ILE A 40 0.12 22.67 -23.82
CA ILE A 40 -1.26 22.36 -23.42
C ILE A 40 -2.22 23.42 -23.96
N MET A 41 -1.89 24.72 -23.83
CA MET A 41 -2.76 25.81 -24.28
C MET A 41 -2.97 25.81 -25.79
N ASN A 42 -1.96 25.44 -26.58
CA ASN A 42 -2.04 25.34 -28.04
C ASN A 42 -3.05 24.27 -28.52
N GLU A 43 -3.40 23.30 -27.68
CA GLU A 43 -4.42 22.29 -27.98
C GLU A 43 -5.84 22.74 -27.65
N THR A 44 -6.01 23.91 -27.01
CA THR A 44 -7.32 24.44 -26.63
C THR A 44 -8.18 24.69 -27.87
N GLY A 45 -9.40 24.16 -27.87
CA GLY A 45 -10.31 24.21 -29.01
C GLY A 45 -10.00 23.16 -30.11
N GLY A 46 -8.94 22.36 -29.94
CA GLY A 46 -8.58 21.24 -30.80
C GLY A 46 -9.23 19.91 -30.38
N SER A 47 -8.93 18.84 -31.11
CA SER A 47 -9.47 17.49 -30.86
C SER A 47 -8.99 16.86 -29.55
N ASN A 48 -7.86 17.30 -29.01
CA ASN A 48 -7.28 16.75 -27.78
C ASN A 48 -7.98 17.29 -26.51
N MET A 49 -8.79 18.35 -26.63
CA MET A 49 -9.45 19.04 -25.50
C MET A 49 -10.97 18.90 -25.52
N ILE A 50 -11.52 17.94 -26.27
CA ILE A 50 -12.97 17.76 -26.41
C ILE A 50 -13.61 17.04 -25.21
N ASP A 51 -12.88 16.12 -24.59
CA ASP A 51 -13.31 15.35 -23.42
C ASP A 51 -12.10 14.75 -22.69
N ASN A 52 -12.36 14.12 -21.53
CA ASN A 52 -11.33 13.51 -20.70
C ASN A 52 -10.61 12.34 -21.39
N VAL A 53 -11.26 11.61 -22.30
CA VAL A 53 -10.66 10.46 -22.99
C VAL A 53 -9.63 10.95 -24.00
N ALA A 54 -10.00 11.93 -24.82
CA ALA A 54 -9.09 12.56 -25.77
C ALA A 54 -7.92 13.24 -25.06
N PHE A 55 -8.19 13.95 -23.95
CA PHE A 55 -7.13 14.59 -23.18
C PHE A 55 -6.17 13.59 -22.56
N LEU A 56 -6.67 12.47 -22.00
CA LEU A 56 -5.83 11.43 -21.43
C LEU A 56 -5.01 10.68 -22.50
N GLU A 57 -5.49 10.60 -23.75
CA GLU A 57 -4.68 10.09 -24.87
C GLU A 57 -3.53 11.03 -25.22
N PHE A 58 -3.76 12.34 -25.19
CA PHE A 58 -2.75 13.37 -25.42
C PHE A 58 -1.75 13.50 -24.26
N PHE A 59 -2.25 13.52 -23.02
CA PHE A 59 -1.48 13.75 -21.80
C PHE A 59 -1.81 12.67 -20.75
N LYS A 60 -0.88 11.71 -20.58
CA LYS A 60 -1.05 10.56 -19.70
C LYS A 60 -0.88 10.89 -18.20
N GLY A 61 -0.31 12.05 -17.88
CA GLY A 61 -0.11 12.52 -16.50
C GLY A 61 1.31 13.01 -16.22
N LEU A 62 1.56 13.30 -14.94
CA LEU A 62 2.86 13.73 -14.43
C LEU A 62 3.55 12.58 -13.71
N TYR A 63 4.83 12.36 -14.03
CA TYR A 63 5.72 11.54 -13.22
C TYR A 63 6.49 12.46 -12.27
N LEU A 64 6.29 12.27 -10.96
CA LEU A 64 6.99 13.02 -9.93
C LEU A 64 7.96 12.10 -9.21
N GLU A 65 9.23 12.52 -9.18
CA GLU A 65 10.27 11.86 -8.42
C GLU A 65 10.88 12.84 -7.42
N ALA A 66 11.07 12.37 -6.19
CA ALA A 66 11.70 13.14 -5.12
C ALA A 66 12.85 12.34 -4.54
N THR A 67 14.00 12.99 -4.40
CA THR A 67 15.19 12.40 -3.79
C THR A 67 15.44 13.06 -2.45
N ALA A 68 15.38 12.28 -1.38
CA ALA A 68 15.69 12.74 -0.03
C ALA A 68 16.29 11.59 0.78
N SER A 69 17.10 11.93 1.79
CA SER A 69 17.63 10.98 2.75
C SER A 69 16.74 10.94 3.99
N ASN A 70 16.40 9.73 4.46
CA ASN A 70 15.63 9.50 5.69
C ASN A 70 14.33 10.33 5.79
N THR A 71 13.66 10.55 4.67
CA THR A 71 12.46 11.38 4.60
C THR A 71 11.36 10.64 3.87
N ILE A 72 10.13 10.81 4.34
CA ILE A 72 8.91 10.37 3.67
C ILE A 72 8.12 11.63 3.30
N LEU A 73 7.76 11.76 2.03
CA LEU A 73 6.90 12.83 1.56
C LEU A 73 5.50 12.26 1.31
N TYR A 74 4.51 12.81 1.99
CA TYR A 74 3.10 12.52 1.75
C TYR A 74 2.46 13.70 1.00
N LEU A 75 1.98 13.44 -0.21
CA LEU A 75 1.23 14.42 -1.00
C LEU A 75 -0.24 14.03 -0.97
N ASN A 76 -1.10 14.94 -0.53
CA ASN A 76 -2.53 14.75 -0.53
C ASN A 76 -3.16 15.42 -1.77
N PRO A 77 -3.45 14.69 -2.85
CA PRO A 77 -3.94 15.25 -4.11
C PRO A 77 -5.40 15.75 -4.06
N ILE A 78 -6.14 15.47 -2.97
CA ILE A 78 -7.50 15.98 -2.75
C ILE A 78 -7.53 17.16 -1.76
N ALA A 79 -6.37 17.64 -1.30
CA ALA A 79 -6.29 18.83 -0.48
C ALA A 79 -6.73 20.07 -1.27
N ASP A 80 -7.20 21.08 -0.55
CA ASP A 80 -7.68 22.36 -1.11
C ASP A 80 -6.66 23.06 -2.02
N LYS A 81 -5.37 22.91 -1.74
CA LYS A 81 -4.25 23.48 -2.51
C LYS A 81 -3.67 22.56 -3.59
N SER A 82 -4.20 21.35 -3.75
CA SER A 82 -3.70 20.37 -4.72
C SER A 82 -4.31 20.57 -6.09
N ARG A 83 -3.64 21.35 -6.92
CA ARG A 83 -4.04 21.64 -8.30
C ARG A 83 -2.83 21.79 -9.22
N PHE A 84 -3.03 21.56 -10.51
CA PHE A 84 -2.10 22.01 -11.54
C PHE A 84 -2.73 23.21 -12.26
N SER A 85 -2.05 24.36 -12.25
CA SER A 85 -2.58 25.61 -12.81
C SER A 85 -1.71 26.11 -13.94
N ILE A 86 -2.32 26.44 -15.07
CA ILE A 86 -1.70 27.20 -16.15
C ILE A 86 -2.17 28.65 -16.02
N TYR A 87 -1.24 29.55 -15.74
CA TYR A 87 -1.52 30.99 -15.73
C TYR A 87 -1.29 31.55 -17.13
N TYR A 88 -2.28 32.25 -17.68
CA TYR A 88 -2.22 32.80 -19.02
C TYR A 88 -2.85 34.19 -19.08
N HIS A 89 -2.66 34.86 -20.21
CA HIS A 89 -3.08 36.23 -20.41
C HIS A 89 -3.87 36.37 -21.72
N GLU A 90 -5.05 36.98 -21.65
CA GLU A 90 -5.87 37.25 -22.83
C GLU A 90 -5.58 38.66 -23.39
N ILE A 91 -5.14 38.69 -24.66
CA ILE A 91 -4.68 39.91 -25.32
C ILE A 91 -5.81 40.94 -25.51
N GLU A 92 -7.02 40.51 -25.86
CA GLU A 92 -8.13 41.44 -26.14
C GLU A 92 -8.70 42.13 -24.90
N GLY A 93 -8.33 41.69 -23.69
CA GLY A 93 -8.83 42.25 -22.42
C GLY A 93 -7.76 42.61 -21.40
N ASP A 94 -6.47 42.41 -21.72
CA ASP A 94 -5.34 42.56 -20.79
C ASP A 94 -5.61 41.86 -19.43
N THR A 95 -6.23 40.67 -19.46
CA THR A 95 -6.71 39.99 -18.26
C THR A 95 -5.85 38.77 -17.94
N ALA A 96 -5.34 38.71 -16.71
CA ALA A 96 -4.65 37.53 -16.18
C ALA A 96 -5.68 36.49 -15.73
N LEU A 97 -5.54 35.26 -16.21
CA LEU A 97 -6.43 34.14 -15.96
C LEU A 97 -5.63 32.91 -15.52
N SER A 98 -6.34 31.92 -14.97
CA SER A 98 -5.79 30.59 -14.70
C SER A 98 -6.72 29.51 -15.24
N PHE A 99 -6.11 28.44 -15.73
CA PHE A 99 -6.78 27.19 -16.07
C PHE A 99 -6.30 26.11 -15.11
N ASP A 100 -7.21 25.64 -14.26
CA ASP A 100 -6.90 24.73 -13.16
C ASP A 100 -7.36 23.30 -13.48
N PHE A 101 -6.42 22.36 -13.39
CA PHE A 101 -6.67 20.92 -13.43
C PHE A 101 -6.77 20.38 -12.01
N GLU A 102 -7.88 19.71 -11.72
CA GLU A 102 -8.08 19.01 -10.46
C GLU A 102 -7.24 17.72 -10.42
N LEU A 103 -6.49 17.53 -9.34
CA LEU A 103 -5.72 16.29 -9.09
C LEU A 103 -6.55 15.24 -8.30
N GLY A 104 -7.79 15.61 -7.97
CA GLY A 104 -8.76 14.83 -7.21
C GLY A 104 -9.58 13.84 -8.06
N GLY A 105 -10.66 13.32 -7.46
CA GLY A 105 -11.68 12.53 -8.17
C GLY A 105 -11.18 11.20 -8.74
N ASP A 106 -11.53 10.95 -10.01
CA ASP A 106 -11.25 9.71 -10.76
C ASP A 106 -9.82 9.63 -11.30
N ALA A 107 -8.93 10.55 -10.92
CA ALA A 107 -7.54 10.53 -11.34
C ALA A 107 -6.81 9.29 -10.78
N THR A 108 -6.26 8.47 -11.68
CA THR A 108 -5.42 7.31 -11.32
C THR A 108 -4.13 7.78 -10.66
N ARG A 109 -3.77 7.12 -9.54
CA ARG A 109 -2.55 7.42 -8.78
C ARG A 109 -1.76 6.15 -8.59
N ILE A 110 -0.47 6.22 -8.88
CA ILE A 110 0.45 5.09 -8.79
C ILE A 110 1.65 5.55 -7.97
N ASN A 111 1.81 4.97 -6.77
CA ASN A 111 3.01 5.16 -5.98
C ASN A 111 4.00 4.05 -6.34
N MET A 112 5.21 4.45 -6.74
CA MET A 112 6.29 3.53 -7.05
C MET A 112 7.37 3.63 -5.97
N PHE A 113 7.83 2.48 -5.49
CA PHE A 113 8.87 2.42 -4.48
C PHE A 113 9.95 1.45 -4.92
N ASN A 114 11.20 1.88 -4.77
CA ASN A 114 12.35 1.02 -4.98
C ASN A 114 12.43 -0.03 -3.88
N LYS A 115 12.86 -1.23 -4.24
CA LYS A 115 13.17 -2.30 -3.29
C LYS A 115 14.17 -1.78 -2.25
N LYS A 116 13.88 -2.03 -0.98
CA LYS A 116 14.78 -1.70 0.14
C LYS A 116 15.87 -2.76 0.30
N ASP A 117 17.08 -2.35 0.71
CA ASP A 117 18.16 -3.30 0.99
C ASP A 117 17.86 -4.00 2.31
N ILE A 118 17.91 -5.33 2.34
CA ILE A 118 17.68 -6.12 3.57
C ILE A 118 18.69 -5.76 4.67
N ASN A 119 19.87 -5.24 4.31
CA ASN A 119 20.90 -4.82 5.26
C ASN A 119 20.56 -3.50 5.97
N ASP A 120 19.56 -2.74 5.49
CA ASP A 120 19.10 -1.51 6.13
C ASP A 120 18.34 -1.76 7.45
N ILE A 121 17.96 -3.02 7.72
CA ILE A 121 17.37 -3.46 8.98
C ILE A 121 18.26 -4.51 9.63
N THR A 122 18.45 -4.37 10.94
CA THR A 122 19.14 -5.37 11.78
C THR A 122 18.15 -5.86 12.83
N PRO A 123 17.26 -6.81 12.48
CA PRO A 123 16.27 -7.34 13.42
C PRO A 123 16.96 -8.09 14.57
N ASP A 124 16.46 -7.91 15.79
CA ASP A 124 16.80 -8.82 16.89
C ASP A 124 16.23 -10.22 16.60
N VAL A 125 16.75 -11.25 17.26
CA VAL A 125 16.36 -12.67 17.11
C VAL A 125 14.87 -12.91 17.29
N ASN A 126 14.19 -12.03 18.03
CA ASN A 126 12.77 -12.12 18.34
C ASN A 126 11.89 -11.15 17.53
N GLU A 127 12.47 -10.40 16.59
CA GLU A 127 11.74 -9.39 15.82
C GLU A 127 11.46 -9.85 14.40
N ILE A 128 10.26 -9.54 13.91
CA ILE A 128 9.88 -9.75 12.51
C ILE A 128 9.33 -8.43 11.97
N PHE A 129 9.98 -7.89 10.95
CA PHE A 129 9.63 -6.60 10.38
C PHE A 129 8.65 -6.75 9.21
N ILE A 130 7.59 -5.97 9.25
CA ILE A 130 6.65 -5.76 8.15
C ILE A 130 6.64 -4.27 7.85
N GLN A 131 6.90 -3.88 6.61
CA GLN A 131 7.04 -2.48 6.22
C GLN A 131 6.43 -2.21 4.85
N SER A 132 5.69 -1.10 4.77
CA SER A 132 5.12 -0.57 3.53
C SER A 132 6.18 0.05 2.61
N MET A 133 5.76 0.64 1.48
CA MET A 133 6.62 1.32 0.50
C MET A 133 7.69 0.40 -0.12
N ALA A 134 7.28 -0.77 -0.62
CA ALA A 134 8.16 -1.84 -1.11
C ALA A 134 9.21 -2.31 -0.08
N GLY A 135 8.85 -2.24 1.20
CA GLY A 135 9.59 -2.81 2.31
C GLY A 135 9.39 -4.33 2.41
N TYR A 136 9.39 -4.82 3.64
CA TYR A 136 9.45 -6.24 3.95
C TYR A 136 8.07 -6.80 4.29
N LYS A 137 7.88 -8.09 4.00
CA LYS A 137 6.76 -8.90 4.44
C LYS A 137 7.29 -10.06 5.28
N ALA A 138 6.46 -10.60 6.17
CA ALA A 138 6.82 -11.79 6.92
C ALA A 138 6.37 -13.05 6.17
N GLU A 139 7.23 -14.05 6.14
CA GLU A 139 6.94 -15.40 5.66
C GLU A 139 7.00 -16.35 6.87
N PHE A 140 6.06 -17.29 6.95
CA PHE A 140 6.09 -18.34 7.95
C PHE A 140 5.42 -19.61 7.43
N ASP A 141 5.86 -20.75 7.95
CA ASP A 141 5.36 -22.06 7.53
C ASP A 141 5.12 -22.99 8.73
N PHE A 142 4.16 -23.90 8.58
CA PHE A 142 3.92 -24.95 9.59
C PHE A 142 4.93 -26.08 9.42
N THR A 143 5.95 -26.12 10.29
CA THR A 143 6.99 -27.16 10.24
C THR A 143 6.57 -28.51 10.85
N ASN A 144 5.54 -28.52 11.70
CA ASN A 144 5.13 -29.70 12.50
C ASN A 144 3.75 -30.22 12.10
N LEU A 145 3.42 -30.22 10.81
CA LEU A 145 2.06 -30.52 10.33
C LEU A 145 1.59 -31.93 10.70
N GLU A 146 2.45 -32.95 10.59
CA GLU A 146 2.12 -34.34 10.93
C GLU A 146 1.77 -34.51 12.43
N GLU A 147 2.48 -33.81 13.31
CA GLU A 147 2.21 -33.81 14.74
C GLU A 147 0.85 -33.16 15.04
N ILE A 148 0.55 -32.05 14.37
CA ILE A 148 -0.73 -31.36 14.49
C ILE A 148 -1.87 -32.25 14.00
N GLN A 149 -1.72 -32.89 12.83
CA GLN A 149 -2.70 -33.84 12.30
C GLN A 149 -2.99 -34.96 13.30
N THR A 150 -1.93 -35.56 13.87
CA THR A 150 -2.05 -36.63 14.86
C THR A 150 -2.82 -36.15 16.11
N LYS A 151 -2.52 -34.96 16.62
CA LYS A 151 -3.22 -34.38 17.78
C LYS A 151 -4.69 -34.04 17.51
N CYS A 152 -5.06 -33.84 16.25
CA CYS A 152 -6.42 -33.54 15.81
C CYS A 152 -7.23 -34.80 15.42
N LEU A 153 -6.63 -36.00 15.43
CA LEU A 153 -7.36 -37.24 15.17
C LEU A 153 -8.48 -37.44 16.21
N GLY A 154 -9.66 -37.85 15.73
CA GLY A 154 -10.84 -38.07 16.58
C GLY A 154 -11.50 -36.79 17.10
N LYS A 155 -11.11 -35.61 16.59
CA LYS A 155 -11.64 -34.32 17.04
C LYS A 155 -12.34 -33.58 15.91
N SER A 156 -13.42 -32.88 16.25
CA SER A 156 -14.07 -31.91 15.38
C SER A 156 -13.50 -30.52 15.67
N ILE A 157 -12.86 -29.89 14.68
CA ILE A 157 -12.29 -28.55 14.81
C ILE A 157 -13.41 -27.51 14.66
N ASN A 158 -13.65 -26.72 15.72
CA ASN A 158 -14.71 -25.71 15.78
C ASN A 158 -14.21 -24.32 15.38
N ARG A 159 -12.99 -23.96 15.81
CA ARG A 159 -12.37 -22.66 15.49
C ARG A 159 -10.87 -22.74 15.59
N VAL A 160 -10.17 -22.09 14.66
CA VAL A 160 -8.72 -21.87 14.72
C VAL A 160 -8.43 -20.40 14.52
N THR A 161 -7.69 -19.81 15.46
CA THR A 161 -7.13 -18.47 15.29
C THR A 161 -5.61 -18.52 15.33
N ILE A 162 -4.98 -17.59 14.61
CA ILE A 162 -3.56 -17.29 14.72
C ILE A 162 -3.39 -15.83 15.12
N ASP A 163 -2.58 -15.61 16.16
CA ASP A 163 -2.42 -14.32 16.81
C ASP A 163 -0.96 -13.89 16.73
N PHE A 164 -0.73 -12.64 16.33
CA PHE A 164 0.58 -12.03 16.19
C PHE A 164 0.67 -10.79 17.09
N GLU A 165 1.38 -10.90 18.21
CA GLU A 165 1.66 -9.75 19.07
C GLU A 165 2.74 -8.86 18.43
N ALA A 166 2.52 -7.55 18.44
CA ALA A 166 3.46 -6.54 17.97
C ALA A 166 4.09 -5.78 19.12
N PHE A 167 5.34 -5.38 18.94
CA PHE A 167 5.97 -4.40 19.80
C PHE A 167 5.37 -3.02 19.56
N GLU A 168 5.30 -2.21 20.60
CA GLU A 168 5.10 -0.77 20.44
C GLU A 168 6.29 -0.17 19.68
N ASN A 169 6.00 0.68 18.69
CA ASN A 169 7.01 1.36 17.89
C ASN A 169 6.69 2.84 17.85
N ASN A 170 7.61 3.67 18.36
CA ASN A 170 7.43 5.12 18.40
C ASN A 170 7.99 5.82 17.15
N ASP A 171 8.88 5.15 16.41
CA ASP A 171 9.53 5.74 15.23
C ASP A 171 8.60 5.71 14.02
N TYR A 172 7.75 4.69 13.94
CA TYR A 172 6.79 4.49 12.86
C TYR A 172 5.46 3.99 13.43
N PRO A 173 4.33 4.51 12.93
CA PRO A 173 3.04 3.96 13.27
C PRO A 173 2.96 2.49 12.84
N LEU A 174 2.29 1.69 13.67
CA LEU A 174 1.91 0.33 13.35
C LEU A 174 0.90 0.32 12.20
N HIS A 175 0.82 -0.76 11.44
CA HIS A 175 -0.27 -0.94 10.48
C HIS A 175 -1.58 -1.13 11.23
N GLU A 176 -2.64 -0.43 10.82
CA GLU A 176 -3.99 -0.64 11.38
C GLU A 176 -4.50 -2.05 11.06
N LYS A 177 -4.06 -2.62 9.93
CA LYS A 177 -4.46 -3.94 9.47
C LYS A 177 -3.37 -4.64 8.69
N LEU A 178 -3.33 -5.97 8.81
CA LEU A 178 -2.52 -6.87 8.00
C LEU A 178 -3.40 -7.88 7.26
N TYR A 179 -2.93 -8.36 6.10
CA TYR A 179 -3.50 -9.54 5.45
C TYR A 179 -2.62 -10.75 5.69
N LEU A 180 -3.29 -11.88 5.96
CA LEU A 180 -2.68 -13.20 5.97
C LEU A 180 -3.03 -13.95 4.67
N LEU A 181 -2.00 -14.31 3.92
CA LEU A 181 -2.10 -14.93 2.60
C LEU A 181 -1.37 -16.27 2.60
N ARG A 182 -1.67 -17.14 1.64
CA ARG A 182 -0.91 -18.38 1.39
C ARG A 182 -0.30 -18.41 0.00
N GLU A 183 0.77 -19.16 -0.15
CA GLU A 183 1.21 -19.63 -1.47
C GLU A 183 0.32 -20.79 -1.92
N ASN A 184 -0.05 -20.88 -3.20
CA ASN A 184 -0.70 -22.08 -3.74
C ASN A 184 0.32 -22.98 -4.43
N ASN A 185 -0.11 -24.15 -4.92
CA ASN A 185 0.77 -25.10 -5.61
C ASN A 185 1.38 -24.57 -6.93
N GLU A 186 0.86 -23.45 -7.45
CA GLU A 186 1.41 -22.76 -8.62
C GLU A 186 2.43 -21.66 -8.25
N GLY A 187 2.76 -21.51 -6.96
CA GLY A 187 3.63 -20.43 -6.46
C GLY A 187 2.96 -19.06 -6.40
N LYS A 188 1.63 -18.97 -6.57
CA LYS A 188 0.89 -17.70 -6.50
C LYS A 188 0.45 -17.40 -5.07
N ILE A 189 0.55 -16.13 -4.71
CA ILE A 189 0.06 -15.61 -3.42
C ILE A 189 -1.44 -15.36 -3.53
N VAL A 190 -2.22 -16.02 -2.68
CA VAL A 190 -3.68 -15.96 -2.68
C VAL A 190 -4.23 -15.82 -1.26
N PHE A 191 -5.43 -15.26 -1.14
CA PHE A 191 -6.13 -15.19 0.14
C PHE A 191 -6.47 -16.59 0.68
N LEU A 192 -6.54 -16.68 2.02
CA LEU A 192 -7.08 -17.86 2.70
C LEU A 192 -8.57 -18.04 2.38
N THR A 193 -9.04 -19.28 2.46
CA THR A 193 -10.45 -19.60 2.22
C THR A 193 -11.39 -18.93 3.23
N ASP A 194 -10.92 -18.69 4.44
CA ASP A 194 -11.65 -17.93 5.45
C ASP A 194 -11.96 -16.50 4.98
N PHE A 195 -11.05 -15.85 4.26
CA PHE A 195 -11.30 -14.53 3.67
C PHE A 195 -12.23 -14.59 2.47
N THR A 196 -11.99 -15.51 1.52
CA THR A 196 -12.73 -15.53 0.26
C THR A 196 -14.16 -16.07 0.38
N ILE A 197 -14.45 -16.88 1.40
CA ILE A 197 -15.77 -17.50 1.61
C ILE A 197 -16.58 -16.76 2.68
N GLU A 198 -15.96 -16.45 3.83
CA GLU A 198 -16.68 -15.84 4.98
C GLU A 198 -16.61 -14.31 4.97
N GLY A 199 -15.64 -13.74 4.27
CA GLY A 199 -15.43 -12.30 4.14
C GLY A 199 -14.51 -11.71 5.21
N GLU A 200 -14.15 -10.44 4.98
CA GLU A 200 -13.15 -9.71 5.74
C GLU A 200 -13.45 -9.59 7.25
N GLY A 201 -14.72 -9.32 7.61
CA GLY A 201 -15.12 -9.16 9.00
C GLY A 201 -14.98 -10.43 9.84
N HIS A 202 -15.15 -11.61 9.22
CA HIS A 202 -14.90 -12.89 9.88
C HIS A 202 -13.41 -13.24 9.92
N PHE A 203 -12.67 -12.84 8.89
CA PHE A 203 -11.25 -13.16 8.74
C PHE A 203 -10.36 -12.44 9.76
N GLY A 204 -10.62 -11.17 10.04
CA GLY A 204 -9.87 -10.37 11.01
C GLY A 204 -8.64 -9.67 10.42
N GLY A 205 -7.57 -9.60 11.20
CA GLY A 205 -6.31 -8.94 10.85
C GLY A 205 -6.22 -7.45 11.22
N GLU A 206 -7.25 -6.89 11.83
CA GLU A 206 -7.21 -5.56 12.47
C GLU A 206 -6.27 -5.60 13.68
N PHE A 207 -5.58 -4.49 13.92
CA PHE A 207 -4.75 -4.31 15.09
C PHE A 207 -5.62 -3.95 16.30
N ASP A 208 -5.62 -4.80 17.32
CA ASP A 208 -6.30 -4.55 18.59
C ASP A 208 -5.47 -5.09 19.76
N ASN A 209 -5.36 -4.32 20.84
CA ASN A 209 -4.64 -4.70 22.06
C ASN A 209 -3.26 -5.33 21.78
N ASN A 210 -2.43 -4.64 20.98
CA ASN A 210 -1.10 -5.09 20.55
C ASN A 210 -1.06 -6.37 19.72
N THR A 211 -2.19 -6.83 19.17
CA THR A 211 -2.28 -8.11 18.48
C THR A 211 -3.00 -7.99 17.14
N TYR A 212 -2.52 -8.73 16.15
CA TYR A 212 -3.27 -9.03 14.93
C TYR A 212 -3.79 -10.47 15.02
N SER A 213 -5.11 -10.64 14.99
CA SER A 213 -5.77 -11.95 15.10
C SER A 213 -6.48 -12.32 13.80
N PHE A 214 -6.24 -13.54 13.33
CA PHE A 214 -6.87 -14.07 12.11
C PHE A 214 -7.64 -15.34 12.40
N ASN A 215 -8.87 -15.45 11.89
CA ASN A 215 -9.61 -16.71 11.86
C ASN A 215 -9.21 -17.50 10.61
N ILE A 216 -8.65 -18.69 10.83
CA ILE A 216 -8.09 -19.54 9.78
C ILE A 216 -8.70 -20.95 9.80
N THR A 217 -9.89 -21.10 10.37
CA THR A 217 -10.51 -22.41 10.61
C THR A 217 -10.64 -23.24 9.33
N ARG A 218 -11.14 -22.64 8.24
CA ARG A 218 -11.36 -23.35 6.98
C ARG A 218 -10.03 -23.69 6.32
N TYR A 219 -9.11 -22.75 6.27
CA TYR A 219 -7.77 -22.98 5.76
C TYR A 219 -7.07 -24.09 6.54
N PHE A 220 -7.13 -24.06 7.87
CA PHE A 220 -6.45 -25.01 8.73
C PHE A 220 -6.99 -26.43 8.56
N VAL A 221 -8.31 -26.61 8.48
CA VAL A 221 -8.90 -27.92 8.18
C VAL A 221 -8.45 -28.42 6.81
N GLN A 222 -8.48 -27.57 5.78
CA GLN A 222 -7.99 -27.95 4.45
C GLN A 222 -6.50 -28.31 4.47
N LEU A 223 -5.67 -27.56 5.19
CA LEU A 223 -4.25 -27.84 5.34
C LEU A 223 -4.01 -29.24 5.96
N LEU A 224 -4.87 -29.67 6.88
CA LEU A 224 -4.73 -30.98 7.52
C LEU A 224 -5.27 -32.14 6.67
N THR A 225 -6.23 -31.89 5.78
CA THR A 225 -6.97 -32.98 5.08
C THR A 225 -6.82 -32.99 3.56
N ASN A 226 -6.20 -31.96 2.97
CA ASN A 226 -6.12 -31.77 1.52
C ASN A 226 -4.68 -31.47 1.10
N ASP A 227 -4.08 -32.38 0.33
CA ASP A 227 -2.70 -32.29 -0.16
C ASP A 227 -2.47 -31.12 -1.14
N GLN A 228 -3.53 -30.46 -1.62
CA GLN A 228 -3.45 -29.27 -2.47
C GLN A 228 -3.25 -27.96 -1.71
N TYR A 229 -3.30 -27.99 -0.37
CA TYR A 229 -3.10 -26.80 0.46
C TYR A 229 -1.67 -26.75 0.99
N THR A 230 -0.97 -25.66 0.66
CA THR A 230 0.38 -25.43 1.18
C THR A 230 0.34 -24.82 2.58
N ASN A 231 1.40 -25.07 3.33
CA ASN A 231 1.63 -24.56 4.67
C ASN A 231 2.33 -23.19 4.70
N LYS A 232 2.64 -22.61 3.53
CA LYS A 232 3.48 -21.41 3.43
C LYS A 232 2.60 -20.16 3.41
N LEU A 233 2.80 -19.31 4.40
CA LEU A 233 1.98 -18.14 4.69
C LEU A 233 2.78 -16.84 4.63
N TYR A 234 2.07 -15.76 4.34
CA TYR A 234 2.61 -14.42 4.24
C TYR A 234 1.74 -13.43 5.01
N LEU A 235 2.37 -12.63 5.86
CA LEU A 235 1.75 -11.41 6.41
C LEU A 235 2.21 -10.20 5.60
N VAL A 236 1.24 -9.45 5.09
CA VAL A 236 1.50 -8.26 4.28
C VAL A 236 0.70 -7.06 4.80
N PRO A 237 1.22 -5.84 4.63
CA PRO A 237 0.51 -4.64 5.04
C PRO A 237 -0.71 -4.35 4.14
N VAL A 238 -1.82 -3.95 4.75
CA VAL A 238 -2.94 -3.36 4.02
C VAL A 238 -2.55 -1.95 3.59
N LEU A 239 -2.89 -1.59 2.35
CA LEU A 239 -2.54 -0.29 1.74
C LEU A 239 -1.03 0.01 1.76
N GLY A 240 -0.17 -1.01 1.64
CA GLY A 240 1.28 -0.83 1.73
C GLY A 240 1.92 0.02 0.63
N SER A 241 1.16 0.42 -0.39
CA SER A 241 1.57 1.41 -1.39
C SER A 241 1.12 2.84 -1.08
N ALA A 242 0.34 3.06 -0.02
CA ALA A 242 -0.29 4.34 0.31
C ALA A 242 0.02 4.83 1.74
N ASN A 243 0.71 4.04 2.55
CA ASN A 243 1.20 4.43 3.87
C ASN A 243 2.69 4.09 4.03
N ALA A 244 3.29 4.61 5.10
CA ALA A 244 4.70 4.40 5.43
C ALA A 244 4.88 3.65 6.76
N ASN A 245 3.87 2.87 7.14
CA ASN A 245 3.82 2.24 8.45
C ASN A 245 4.84 1.08 8.54
N ARG A 246 5.18 0.74 9.79
CA ARG A 246 6.06 -0.38 10.11
C ARG A 246 5.53 -1.10 11.34
N THR A 247 5.29 -2.40 11.18
CA THR A 247 4.95 -3.30 12.28
C THR A 247 6.16 -4.17 12.61
N ILE A 248 6.49 -4.29 13.88
CA ILE A 248 7.53 -5.19 14.39
C ILE A 248 6.81 -6.25 15.25
N LEU A 249 6.76 -7.49 14.77
CA LEU A 249 6.11 -8.58 15.50
C LEU A 249 7.09 -9.23 16.48
N ASN A 250 6.56 -9.67 17.61
CA ASN A 250 7.28 -10.46 18.58
C ASN A 250 7.18 -11.95 18.22
N LYS A 251 8.27 -12.50 17.68
CA LYS A 251 8.37 -13.91 17.25
C LYS A 251 8.02 -14.89 18.37
N SER A 252 8.33 -14.57 19.63
CA SER A 252 8.05 -15.45 20.78
C SER A 252 6.58 -15.46 21.22
N LYS A 253 5.76 -14.56 20.65
CA LYS A 253 4.36 -14.33 21.00
C LYS A 253 3.40 -14.66 19.85
N ILE A 254 3.89 -15.38 18.84
CA ILE A 254 3.04 -15.94 17.80
C ILE A 254 2.37 -17.19 18.37
N SER A 255 1.05 -17.25 18.33
CA SER A 255 0.30 -18.37 18.89
C SER A 255 -0.84 -18.82 17.98
N ILE A 256 -1.16 -20.11 18.05
CA ILE A 256 -2.27 -20.71 17.32
C ILE A 256 -3.20 -21.34 18.35
N ASN A 257 -4.47 -20.92 18.32
CA ASN A 257 -5.49 -21.36 19.25
C ASN A 257 -6.49 -22.26 18.52
N ILE A 258 -6.53 -23.54 18.88
CA ILE A 258 -7.42 -24.54 18.27
C ILE A 258 -8.50 -24.93 19.28
N ILE A 259 -9.75 -24.62 18.96
CA ILE A 259 -10.93 -25.04 19.71
C ILE A 259 -11.54 -26.24 19.00
N TYR A 260 -11.74 -27.34 19.73
CA TYR A 260 -12.27 -28.58 19.19
C TYR A 260 -13.23 -29.27 20.16
N THR A 261 -13.92 -30.29 19.66
CA THR A 261 -14.76 -31.23 20.42
C THR A 261 -14.31 -32.66 20.14
N GLU A 262 -14.25 -33.49 21.16
CA GLU A 262 -13.98 -34.93 21.01
C GLU A 262 -15.17 -35.63 20.33
N ILE A 263 -14.90 -36.56 19.41
CA ILE A 263 -15.91 -37.34 18.65
C ILE A 263 -16.12 -38.71 19.28
#